data_AF-A0A658NP52-F1
#
_entry.id   AF-A0A658NP52-F1
#
_cell.length_a   1.000
_cell.length_b   1.000
_cell.length_c   1.000
_cell.angle_alpha   90.00
_cell.angle_beta   90.00
_cell.angle_gamma   90.00
#
_symmetry.space_group_name_H-M   'P 1'
#
loop_
_entity.id
_entity.type
_entity.pdbx_description
1 polymer ?
#
loop_
_entity_poly.entity_id
_entity_poly.type
_entity_poly.pdbx_seq_one_letter_code
_entity_poly.pdbx_strand_id
1 'polypeptide(L)'
;ENPEFKYGRIPGNGGGNYDDFYLEDEYYWAAAELFITTGKAAYKEEIAKARKSDKVLAASSAPNGPMYWGGVSTLAHLSLMLNGETLASDAEG
;
A
#
# COMPACT_ATOMS: atom_id res chain seq x y z
N GLU A 1 -11.98 13.99 -10.28
CA GLU A 1 -12.02 12.55 -9.95
C GLU A 1 -10.85 11.87 -10.65
N ASN A 2 -10.13 10.99 -9.94
CA ASN A 2 -9.11 10.13 -10.53
C ASN A 2 -9.69 8.71 -10.62
N PRO A 3 -10.11 8.23 -11.80
CA PRO A 3 -10.73 6.92 -11.91
C PRO A 3 -9.70 5.82 -11.62
N GLU A 4 -10.06 4.85 -10.79
CA GLU A 4 -9.27 3.64 -10.58
C GLU A 4 -9.21 2.84 -11.89
N PHE A 5 -8.06 2.86 -12.56
CA PHE A 5 -7.83 2.06 -13.76
C PHE A 5 -7.11 0.77 -13.37
N LYS A 6 -7.85 -0.34 -13.32
CA LYS A 6 -7.32 -1.68 -13.06
C LYS A 6 -6.79 -2.24 -14.37
N TYR A 7 -5.48 -2.42 -14.48
CA TYR A 7 -4.87 -3.04 -15.65
C TYR A 7 -5.01 -4.56 -15.52
N GLY A 8 -5.87 -5.17 -16.35
CA GLY A 8 -5.96 -6.62 -16.39
C GLY A 8 -6.95 -7.20 -17.40
N ARG A 9 -6.59 -8.36 -18.00
CA ARG A 9 -7.17 -9.00 -19.20
C ARG A 9 -6.84 -8.36 -20.57
N ILE A 10 -5.59 -8.48 -21.01
CA ILE A 10 -5.26 -8.51 -22.46
C ILE A 10 -4.93 -9.96 -22.85
N PRO A 11 -5.95 -10.81 -23.14
CA PRO A 11 -5.68 -12.16 -23.61
C PRO A 11 -4.94 -12.12 -24.96
N GLY A 12 -3.77 -12.75 -25.04
CA GLY A 12 -3.14 -13.11 -26.33
C GLY A 12 -1.79 -12.49 -26.71
N ASN A 13 -1.14 -11.67 -25.86
CA ASN A 13 0.13 -11.02 -26.21
C ASN A 13 1.41 -11.62 -25.59
N GLY A 14 1.33 -12.80 -24.97
CA GLY A 14 2.51 -13.58 -24.55
C GLY A 14 3.25 -13.08 -23.30
N GLY A 15 2.74 -12.06 -22.60
CA GLY A 15 3.24 -11.61 -21.28
C GLY A 15 2.34 -12.07 -20.13
N GLY A 16 2.92 -12.22 -18.93
CA GLY A 16 2.15 -12.41 -17.70
C GLY A 16 1.37 -11.15 -17.36
N ASN A 17 0.09 -11.28 -17.00
CA ASN A 17 -0.79 -10.11 -16.89
C ASN A 17 -0.58 -9.28 -15.63
N TYR A 18 0.04 -9.83 -14.57
CA TYR A 18 0.16 -9.17 -13.25
C TYR A 18 -1.16 -8.50 -12.81
N ASP A 19 -2.27 -9.21 -12.99
CA ASP A 19 -3.63 -8.69 -12.77
C ASP A 19 -3.87 -8.42 -11.28
N ASP A 20 -4.21 -7.19 -10.91
CA ASP A 20 -4.73 -6.89 -9.57
C ASP A 20 -6.13 -6.28 -9.62
N PHE A 21 -7.00 -6.79 -8.74
CA PHE A 21 -8.40 -6.39 -8.66
C PHE A 21 -8.69 -5.51 -7.45
N TYR A 22 -7.73 -5.37 -6.53
CA TYR A 22 -7.80 -4.50 -5.36
C TYR A 22 -6.58 -3.60 -5.38
N LEU A 23 -6.76 -2.31 -5.17
CA LEU A 23 -5.67 -1.33 -5.21
C LEU A 23 -5.42 -0.71 -3.83
N GLU A 24 -6.19 -1.13 -2.83
CA GLU A 24 -6.18 -0.56 -1.50
C GLU A 24 -4.84 -0.78 -0.79
N ASP A 25 -4.16 -1.90 -1.04
CA ASP A 25 -2.82 -2.15 -0.50
C ASP A 25 -1.71 -1.42 -1.26
N GLU A 26 -1.85 -1.19 -2.58
CA GLU A 26 -0.98 -0.30 -3.35
C GLU A 26 -1.08 1.13 -2.83
N TYR A 27 -2.30 1.62 -2.60
CA TYR A 27 -2.54 2.96 -2.05
C TYR A 27 -2.01 3.07 -0.63
N TYR A 28 -2.12 2.00 0.16
CA TYR A 28 -1.54 1.98 1.50
C TYR A 28 -0.02 2.09 1.46
N TRP A 29 0.65 1.32 0.61
CA TRP A 29 2.10 1.39 0.46
C TRP A 29 2.55 2.75 -0.07
N ALA A 30 1.90 3.28 -1.10
CA ALA A 30 2.19 4.61 -1.61
C ALA A 30 2.02 5.71 -0.54
N ALA A 31 0.95 5.66 0.25
CA ALA A 31 0.72 6.62 1.33
C ALA A 31 1.79 6.52 2.42
N ALA A 32 2.22 5.30 2.78
CA ALA A 32 3.32 5.08 3.73
C ALA A 32 4.63 5.72 3.26
N GLU A 33 5.07 5.43 2.04
CA GLU A 33 6.32 5.97 1.49
C GLU A 33 6.26 7.51 1.33
N LEU A 34 5.13 8.04 0.87
CA LEU A 34 4.94 9.48 0.74
C LEU A 34 4.89 10.18 2.10
N PHE A 35 4.28 9.57 3.12
CA PHE A 35 4.28 10.12 4.48
C PHE A 35 5.69 10.15 5.06
N ILE A 36 6.45 9.05 4.96
CA ILE A 36 7.84 8.98 5.41
C ILE A 36 8.71 10.03 4.72
N THR A 37 8.54 10.20 3.41
CA THR A 37 9.35 11.13 2.61
C THR A 37 9.01 12.61 2.87
N THR A 38 7.75 12.93 3.18
CA THR A 38 7.26 14.32 3.14
C THR A 38 6.68 14.85 4.45
N GLY A 39 6.35 13.98 5.40
CA GLY A 39 5.67 14.33 6.66
C GLY A 39 4.24 14.87 6.50
N LYS A 40 3.67 14.96 5.29
CA LYS A 40 2.38 15.62 5.07
C LYS A 40 1.21 14.87 5.72
N ALA A 41 0.39 15.59 6.47
CA ALA A 41 -0.78 15.05 7.18
C ALA A 41 -1.78 14.31 6.27
N ALA A 42 -1.95 14.76 5.02
CA ALA A 42 -2.83 14.10 4.06
C ALA A 42 -2.47 12.61 3.86
N TYR A 43 -1.19 12.26 3.81
CA TYR A 43 -0.77 10.85 3.66
C TYR A 43 -0.95 10.05 4.95
N LYS A 44 -0.83 10.71 6.12
CA LYS A 44 -1.14 10.10 7.42
C LYS A 44 -2.63 9.74 7.53
N GLU A 45 -3.52 10.58 7.00
CA GLU A 45 -4.95 10.29 6.92
C GLU A 45 -5.25 9.11 6.01
N GLU A 46 -4.60 9.03 4.84
CA GLU A 46 -4.74 7.88 3.93
C GLU A 46 -4.23 6.57 4.56
N ILE A 47 -3.11 6.61 5.29
CA ILE A 47 -2.63 5.47 6.10
C ILE A 47 -3.69 5.04 7.12
N ALA A 48 -4.30 5.99 7.83
CA ALA A 48 -5.31 5.69 8.84
C ALA A 48 -6.60 5.11 8.23
N LYS A 49 -6.98 5.53 7.03
CA LYS A 49 -8.10 4.93 6.26
C LYS A 49 -7.74 3.52 5.81
N ALA A 50 -6.57 3.33 5.22
CA ALA A 50 -6.11 2.04 4.72
C ALA A 50 -6.03 0.96 5.82
N ARG A 51 -5.60 1.31 7.03
CA ARG A 51 -5.57 0.39 8.19
C ARG A 51 -6.94 -0.14 8.63
N LYS A 52 -8.04 0.46 8.17
CA LYS A 52 -9.41 0.00 8.41
C LYS A 52 -9.94 -0.89 7.29
N SER A 53 -9.19 -1.08 6.20
CA SER A 53 -9.60 -1.89 5.07
C SER A 53 -9.34 -3.37 5.32
N ASP A 54 -10.39 -4.19 5.24
CA ASP A 54 -10.28 -5.64 5.32
C ASP A 54 -9.38 -6.21 4.21
N LYS A 55 -9.28 -5.53 3.05
CA LYS A 55 -8.41 -5.93 1.94
C LYS A 55 -6.93 -5.76 2.29
N VAL A 56 -6.58 -4.63 2.89
CA VAL A 56 -5.22 -4.34 3.35
C VAL A 56 -4.79 -5.34 4.42
N LEU A 57 -5.69 -5.69 5.35
CA LEU A 57 -5.45 -6.68 6.39
C LEU A 57 -5.32 -8.10 5.82
N ALA A 58 -6.16 -8.47 4.85
CA ALA A 58 -6.11 -9.77 4.21
C ALA A 58 -4.86 -9.96 3.34
N ALA A 59 -4.37 -8.91 2.67
CA ALA A 59 -3.23 -8.98 1.75
C ALA A 59 -1.95 -9.53 2.41
N SER A 60 -1.72 -9.28 3.70
CA SER A 60 -0.56 -9.79 4.44
C SER A 60 -0.66 -11.27 4.83
N SER A 61 -1.81 -11.90 4.59
CA SER A 61 -2.07 -13.32 4.87
C SER A 61 -2.49 -14.11 3.63
N ALA A 62 -2.25 -13.54 2.44
CA ALA A 62 -2.62 -14.16 1.18
C ALA A 62 -1.90 -15.52 0.98
N PRO A 63 -2.50 -16.45 0.20
CA PRO A 63 -1.89 -17.76 -0.07
C PRO A 63 -0.50 -17.70 -0.72
N ASN A 64 -0.20 -16.60 -1.42
CA ASN A 64 1.09 -16.36 -2.08
C ASN A 64 2.17 -15.86 -1.11
N GLY A 65 1.87 -15.79 0.19
CA GLY A 65 2.75 -15.29 1.24
C GLY A 65 2.42 -13.86 1.66
N PRO A 66 3.12 -13.35 2.68
CA PRO A 66 2.87 -12.02 3.24
C PRO A 66 3.28 -10.88 2.30
N MET A 67 4.08 -11.17 1.28
CA MET A 67 4.51 -10.23 0.25
C MET A 67 4.56 -10.96 -1.08
N TYR A 68 3.84 -10.45 -2.07
CA TYR A 68 3.93 -10.87 -3.46
C TYR A 68 3.54 -9.68 -4.36
N TRP A 69 3.59 -9.86 -5.67
CA TRP A 69 3.46 -8.73 -6.60
C TRP A 69 2.09 -8.02 -6.57
N GLY A 70 1.00 -8.71 -6.19
CA GLY A 70 -0.36 -8.15 -6.10
C GLY A 70 -0.90 -8.18 -4.66
N GLY A 71 0.01 -7.94 -3.72
CA GLY A 71 -0.21 -8.02 -2.28
C GLY A 71 0.94 -7.37 -1.54
N VAL A 72 0.89 -6.04 -1.42
CA VAL A 72 2.02 -5.20 -1.00
C VAL A 72 1.81 -4.54 0.36
N SER A 73 0.71 -4.82 1.07
CA SER A 73 0.41 -4.18 2.37
C SER A 73 1.49 -4.40 3.44
N THR A 74 2.20 -5.52 3.40
CA THR A 74 3.30 -5.80 4.34
C THR A 74 4.50 -4.87 4.10
N LEU A 75 4.75 -4.40 2.87
CA LEU A 75 5.79 -3.41 2.60
C LEU A 75 5.51 -2.10 3.34
N ALA A 76 4.27 -1.62 3.26
CA ALA A 76 3.83 -0.43 3.99
C ALA A 76 4.03 -0.58 5.51
N HIS A 77 3.69 -1.75 6.08
CA HIS A 77 3.90 -2.01 7.50
C HIS A 77 5.38 -1.96 7.87
N LEU A 78 6.26 -2.61 7.10
CA LEU A 78 7.70 -2.61 7.35
C LEU A 78 8.26 -1.19 7.30
N SER A 79 7.93 -0.41 6.26
CA SER A 79 8.39 0.97 6.12
C SER A 79 7.96 1.83 7.32
N LEU A 80 6.71 1.74 7.76
CA LEU A 80 6.21 2.51 8.91
C LEU A 80 6.83 2.07 10.25
N MET A 81 7.04 0.76 10.45
CA MET A 81 7.65 0.25 11.68
C MET A 81 9.13 0.67 11.79
N LEU A 82 9.87 0.58 10.69
CA LEU A 82 11.31 0.91 10.67
C LEU A 82 11.58 2.42 10.77
N ASN A 83 10.61 3.27 10.41
CA ASN A 83 10.72 4.73 10.50
C ASN A 83 9.93 5.32 11.69
N GLY A 84 9.32 4.48 12.54
CA GLY A 84 8.39 4.92 13.58
C GLY A 84 9.02 5.90 14.59
N GLU A 85 10.28 5.69 14.97
CA GLU A 85 10.99 6.57 15.90
C GLU A 85 11.21 7.97 15.31
N THR A 86 11.67 8.05 14.06
CA THR A 86 11.86 9.32 13.34
C THR A 86 10.53 10.07 13.15
N LEU A 87 9.46 9.34 12.80
CA LEU A 87 8.13 9.92 12.63
C LEU A 87 7.54 10.43 13.95
N ALA A 88 7.91 9.82 15.09
CA ALA A 88 7.50 10.28 16.40
C ALA A 88 8.24 11.56 16.81
N SER A 89 9.55 11.65 16.56
CA SER A 89 10.32 12.86 16.87
C SER A 89 9.87 14.07 16.05
N ASP A 90 9.50 13.87 14.78
CA ASP A 90 9.05 14.96 13.90
C ASP A 90 7.64 15.48 14.26
N ALA A 91 6.86 14.71 15.03
CA ALA A 91 5.52 15.12 15.47
C ALA A 91 5.53 15.98 16.75
N GLU A 92 6.65 16.02 17.47
CA GLU A 92 6.81 16.75 18.74
C GLU A 92 7.54 18.11 18.59
N GLY A 93 8.10 18.41 17.41
CA GLY A 93 8.79 19.67 17.09
C GLY A 93 7.92 20.71 16.41
#